data_AF-A0A418QKI9-F1
#
_entry.id   AF-A0A418QKI9-F1
#
_cell.length_a   1.000
_cell.length_b   1.000
_cell.length_c   1.000
_cell.angle_alpha   90.00
_cell.angle_beta   90.00
_cell.angle_gamma   90.00
#
_symmetry.space_group_name_H-M   'P 1'
#
loop_
_entity.id
_entity.type
_entity.pdbx_description
1 polymer ?
#
loop_
_entity_poly.entity_id
_entity_poly.type
_entity_poly.pdbx_seq_one_letter_code
_entity_poly.pdbx_strand_id
1 'polypeptide(L)' 'GFVVLKRRWVVERTFAWLGKSRRMAKDYEALVETAENLVYEVMIRLMVRRLAKPSP' A
#
# COMPACT_ATOMS: atom_id res chain seq x y z
N GLY A 1 -26.25 -1.64 8.02
CA GLY A 1 -26.07 -2.45 6.80
C GLY A 1 -24.86 -1.97 6.03
N PHE A 2 -24.27 -2.82 5.17
CA PHE A 2 -23.14 -2.43 4.31
C PHE A 2 -23.60 -1.47 3.19
N VAL A 3 -22.94 -0.33 3.06
CA VAL A 3 -23.21 0.65 1.99
C VAL A 3 -22.14 0.51 0.90
N VAL A 4 -22.58 0.22 -0.33
CA VAL A 4 -21.70 0.12 -1.50
C VAL A 4 -21.28 1.53 -1.92
N LEU A 5 -20.00 1.86 -1.69
CA LEU A 5 -19.42 3.12 -2.15
C LEU A 5 -18.71 2.92 -3.49
N LYS A 6 -18.99 3.80 -4.45
CA LYS A 6 -18.34 3.80 -5.76
C LYS A 6 -16.82 3.94 -5.58
N ARG A 7 -16.03 3.05 -6.19
CA ARG A 7 -14.55 2.99 -6.11
C ARG A 7 -13.94 2.69 -4.74
N ARG A 8 -14.73 2.22 -3.75
CA ARG A 8 -14.21 1.78 -2.43
C ARG A 8 -13.02 0.83 -2.52
N TRP A 9 -13.09 -0.09 -3.49
CA TRP A 9 -12.03 -1.07 -3.74
C TRP A 9 -10.67 -0.44 -4.04
N VAL A 10 -10.60 0.79 -4.58
CA VAL A 10 -9.33 1.45 -4.90
C VAL A 10 -8.57 1.74 -3.61
N VAL A 11 -9.26 2.28 -2.60
CA VAL A 11 -8.70 2.58 -1.28
C VAL A 11 -8.33 1.29 -0.56
N GLU A 12 -9.23 0.30 -0.55
CA GLU A 12 -8.98 -0.99 0.11
C GLU A 12 -7.79 -1.72 -0.51
N ARG A 13 -7.60 -1.60 -1.84
CA ARG A 13 -6.44 -2.19 -2.53
C ARG A 13 -5.12 -1.52 -2.12
N THR A 14 -5.12 -0.22 -1.87
CA THR A 14 -3.95 0.48 -1.32
C THR A 14 -3.58 -0.09 0.04
N PHE A 15 -4.54 -0.25 0.95
CA PHE A 15 -4.30 -0.89 2.24
C PHE A 15 -3.83 -2.34 2.11
N ALA A 16 -4.36 -3.10 1.14
CA ALA A 16 -3.90 -4.44 0.87
C ALA A 16 -2.43 -4.50 0.41
N TRP A 17 -1.95 -3.51 -0.37
CA TRP A 17 -0.53 -3.42 -0.73
C TRP A 17 0.36 -3.04 0.45
N LEU A 18 -0.08 -2.12 1.30
CA LEU A 18 0.61 -1.76 2.54
C LEU A 18 0.75 -2.98 3.45
N GLY A 19 -0.36 -3.69 3.71
CA GLY A 19 -0.36 -4.90 4.55
C GLY A 19 0.43 -6.08 3.98
N LYS A 20 0.66 -6.14 2.66
CA LYS A 20 1.57 -7.15 2.05
C LYS A 20 3.04 -6.87 2.35
N SER A 21 3.42 -5.66 2.75
CA SER A 21 4.77 -5.38 3.24
C SER A 21 4.91 -5.92 4.66
N ARG A 22 5.73 -6.96 4.87
CA ARG A 22 5.89 -7.59 6.20
C ARG A 22 6.18 -6.58 7.31
N ARG A 23 6.98 -5.55 7.02
CA ARG A 23 7.37 -4.52 7.99
C ARG A 23 6.21 -3.61 8.40
N MET A 24 5.22 -3.45 7.52
CA MET A 24 4.03 -2.62 7.75
C MET A 24 2.79 -3.44 8.13
N ALA A 25 2.93 -4.76 8.27
CA ALA A 25 1.83 -5.65 8.67
C ALA A 25 1.33 -5.38 10.09
N LYS A 26 2.16 -4.74 10.93
CA LYS A 26 1.86 -4.26 12.27
C LYS A 26 2.60 -2.94 12.48
N ASP A 27 2.09 -2.13 13.40
CA ASP A 27 2.74 -0.89 13.78
C ASP A 27 3.91 -1.20 14.73
N TYR A 28 5.09 -1.36 14.13
CA TYR A 28 6.33 -1.66 14.86
C TYR A 28 7.23 -0.44 15.01
N GLU A 29 7.01 0.60 14.22
CA GLU A 29 7.95 1.71 14.13
C GLU A 29 7.70 2.68 15.29
N ALA A 30 8.74 3.01 16.05
CA ALA A 30 8.64 3.91 17.20
C ALA A 30 8.40 5.38 16.77
N LEU A 31 8.79 5.73 15.54
CA LEU A 31 8.70 7.07 14.99
C LEU A 31 7.75 7.10 13.80
N VAL A 32 6.87 8.11 13.80
CA VAL A 32 5.91 8.36 12.71
C VAL A 32 6.64 8.58 11.38
N GLU A 33 7.77 9.28 11.40
CA GLU A 33 8.62 9.52 10.22
C GLU A 33 9.08 8.21 9.57
N THR A 34 9.37 7.19 10.38
CA THR A 34 9.80 5.89 9.85
C THR A 34 8.62 5.15 9.23
N ALA A 35 7.45 5.15 9.90
CA ALA A 35 6.22 4.59 9.34
C ALA A 35 5.83 5.26 8.03
N GLU A 36 5.94 6.59 7.94
CA GLU A 36 5.69 7.38 6.74
C GLU A 36 6.64 7.00 5.59
N ASN A 37 7.94 6.90 5.87
CA ASN A 37 8.93 6.45 4.89
C ASN A 37 8.61 5.06 4.34
N LEU A 38 8.10 4.14 5.17
CA LEU A 38 7.66 2.82 4.72
C LEU A 38 6.45 2.88 3.79
N VAL A 39 5.49 3.79 4.02
CA VAL A 39 4.37 4.02 3.08
C VAL A 39 4.92 4.38 1.70
N TYR A 40 5.83 5.36 1.64
CA TYR A 40 6.44 5.79 0.39
C TYR A 40 7.22 4.66 -0.28
N GLU A 41 8.03 3.92 0.48
CA GLU A 41 8.82 2.79 -0.03
C GLU A 41 7.92 1.69 -0.65
N VAL A 42 6.81 1.34 -0.01
CA VAL A 42 5.85 0.36 -0.55
C VAL A 42 5.24 0.86 -1.86
N MET A 43 4.83 2.14 -1.92
CA MET A 43 4.24 2.72 -3.13
C MET A 43 5.26 2.81 -4.28
N ILE A 44 6.51 3.20 -4.00
CA ILE A 44 7.59 3.21 -5.00
C ILE A 44 7.79 1.81 -5.57
N ARG A 45 7.91 0.78 -4.72
CA ARG A 45 8.05 -0.62 -5.18
C ARG A 45 6.90 -1.07 -6.07
N LEU A 46 5.67 -0.68 -5.71
CA LEU A 46 4.48 -0.98 -6.52
C LEU A 46 4.54 -0.30 -7.89
N MET A 47 4.92 0.98 -7.93
CA MET A 47 5.05 1.74 -9.19
C MET A 47 6.14 1.17 -10.09
N VAL A 48 7.31 0.84 -9.53
CA VAL A 48 8.41 0.18 -10.27
C VAL A 48 7.94 -1.13 -10.89
N ARG A 49 7.22 -1.98 -10.15
CA ARG A 49 6.67 -3.24 -10.70
C ARG A 49 5.67 -3.04 -11.83
N ARG A 50 4.89 -1.95 -11.80
CA ARG A 50 3.94 -1.62 -12.86
C ARG A 50 4.66 -1.14 -14.12
N LEU A 51 5.69 -0.33 -13.96
CA LEU A 51 6.51 0.17 -15.07
C LEU A 51 7.35 -0.94 -15.71
N ALA A 52 7.87 -1.86 -14.90
CA ALA A 52 8.64 -3.01 -15.36
C ALA A 52 7.76 -4.12 -15.97
N LYS A 53 6.43 -4.02 -15.88
CA LYS A 53 5.54 -5.00 -16.49
C LYS A 53 5.56 -4.75 -18.01
N PRO A 54 5.98 -5.73 -18.83
CA PRO A 54 5.92 -5.57 -20.28
C PRO A 54 4.46 -5.29 -20.69
N SER A 55 4.29 -4.43 -21.70
CA SER A 55 2.97 -4.23 -22.33
C SER A 55 2.45 -5.59 -22.80
N PRO A 56 1.14 -5.87 -22.62
CA PRO A 56 0.55 -7.14 -23.04
C PRO A 56 0.81 -7.43 -24.52
#